data_AF-A0A7X7NXD9-F1
#
_entry.id   AF-A0A7X7NXD9-F1
#
_cell.length_a   1.000
_cell.length_b   1.000
_cell.length_c   1.000
_cell.angle_alpha   90.00
_cell.angle_beta   90.00
_cell.angle_gamma   90.00
#
_symmetry.space_group_name_H-M   'P 1'
#
loop_
_entity.id
_entity.type
_entity.pdbx_description
1 polymer ?
#
loop_
_entity_poly.entity_id
_entity_poly.type
_entity_poly.pdbx_seq_one_letter_code
_entity_poly.pdbx_strand_id
1 'polypeptide(L)'
;MYDKDEYVDAEYVIEPRSGMSYKKINAIKSLLVSTYTIILVVVYVVLGAVLDGWHPWWLIFLTIPIYASLIEAILRKRPGLFSIEMLAVSVYVTLGFLTGKWHPTWVVLLVIPVYRSTLSAFRKIKYIREND
;
A
#
# COMPACT_ATOMS: atom_id res chain seq x y z
N MET A 1 19.83 -21.76 -18.22
CA MET A 1 20.28 -20.70 -17.29
C MET A 1 19.04 -20.16 -16.64
N TYR A 2 18.77 -20.62 -15.44
CA TYR A 2 17.62 -20.19 -14.66
C TYR A 2 18.05 -18.96 -13.88
N ASP A 3 17.38 -17.83 -14.13
CA ASP A 3 17.74 -16.55 -13.57
C ASP A 3 17.48 -16.57 -12.06
N LYS A 4 18.57 -16.60 -11.27
CA LYS A 4 18.48 -16.65 -9.81
C LYS A 4 17.86 -15.37 -9.25
N ASP A 5 17.83 -14.30 -10.04
CA ASP A 5 17.41 -12.97 -9.62
C ASP A 5 15.88 -12.89 -9.47
N GLU A 6 15.14 -13.72 -10.22
CA GLU A 6 13.66 -13.81 -10.14
C GLU A 6 13.20 -14.54 -8.85
N TYR A 7 14.01 -15.48 -8.34
CA TYR A 7 13.73 -16.17 -7.07
C TYR A 7 14.02 -15.30 -5.86
N VAL A 8 15.07 -14.48 -5.93
CA VAL A 8 15.46 -13.59 -4.84
C VAL A 8 14.34 -12.59 -4.53
N ASP A 9 13.61 -12.10 -5.55
CA ASP A 9 12.49 -11.19 -5.36
C ASP A 9 11.23 -11.85 -4.73
N ALA A 10 10.98 -13.13 -5.00
CA ALA A 10 9.90 -13.91 -4.38
C ALA A 10 10.24 -14.34 -2.93
N GLU A 11 11.53 -14.52 -2.63
CA GLU A 11 12.04 -14.88 -1.30
C GLU A 11 12.21 -13.66 -0.37
N TYR A 12 12.23 -12.44 -0.92
CA TYR A 12 12.16 -11.17 -0.15
C TYR A 12 10.75 -10.83 0.38
N VAL A 13 9.91 -11.84 0.66
CA VAL A 13 8.82 -11.72 1.62
C VAL A 13 9.43 -11.61 3.02
N ILE A 14 9.91 -10.42 3.32
CA ILE A 14 10.06 -9.84 4.67
C ILE A 14 10.56 -10.83 5.73
N GLU A 15 11.85 -11.15 5.75
CA GLU A 15 12.48 -11.57 7.00
C GLU A 15 12.63 -10.35 7.91
N PRO A 16 11.90 -10.24 9.05
CA PRO A 16 12.01 -9.09 9.94
C PRO A 16 13.33 -9.14 10.70
N ARG A 17 14.29 -8.26 10.36
CA ARG A 17 15.50 -8.04 11.16
C ARG A 17 15.16 -7.41 12.52
N SER A 18 14.88 -8.29 13.49
CA SER A 18 15.22 -8.29 14.92
C SER A 18 15.38 -6.95 15.66
N GLY A 19 14.47 -6.71 16.61
CA GLY A 19 14.67 -5.75 17.72
C GLY A 19 13.50 -5.63 18.72
N MET A 20 12.27 -5.91 18.29
CA MET A 20 11.09 -6.10 19.17
C MET A 20 10.32 -7.34 18.71
N SER A 21 9.85 -8.15 19.66
CA SER A 21 9.15 -9.42 19.40
C SER A 21 8.10 -9.27 18.28
N TYR A 22 8.30 -9.96 17.16
CA TYR A 22 7.43 -9.95 15.97
C TYR A 22 5.93 -10.04 16.30
N LYS A 23 5.59 -10.82 17.34
CA LYS A 23 4.23 -10.96 17.87
C LYS A 23 3.64 -9.64 18.35
N LYS A 24 4.44 -8.81 19.04
CA LYS A 24 4.00 -7.49 19.55
C LYS A 24 3.71 -6.51 18.42
N ILE A 25 4.57 -6.47 17.39
CA ILE A 25 4.39 -5.58 16.24
C ILE A 25 3.11 -5.94 15.48
N ASN A 26 2.89 -7.23 15.22
CA ASN A 26 1.68 -7.69 14.54
C ASN A 26 0.42 -7.48 15.38
N ALA A 27 0.49 -7.67 16.70
CA ALA A 27 -0.63 -7.39 17.60
C ALA A 27 -0.99 -5.90 17.63
N ILE A 28 0.01 -5.01 17.72
CA ILE A 28 -0.21 -3.55 17.65
C ILE A 28 -0.79 -3.17 16.29
N LYS A 29 -0.23 -3.71 15.19
CA LYS A 29 -0.76 -3.49 13.84
C LYS A 29 -2.23 -3.91 13.74
N SER A 30 -2.56 -5.13 14.17
CA SER A 30 -3.94 -5.63 14.08
C SER A 30 -4.90 -4.78 14.90
N LEU A 31 -4.50 -4.32 16.09
CA LEU A 31 -5.31 -3.45 16.94
C LEU A 31 -5.52 -2.06 16.33
N LEU A 32 -4.48 -1.44 15.78
CA LEU A 32 -4.59 -0.13 15.12
C LEU A 32 -5.48 -0.21 13.88
N VAL A 33 -5.26 -1.24 13.04
CA VAL A 33 -6.03 -1.44 11.81
C VAL A 33 -7.49 -1.79 12.13
N SER A 34 -7.74 -2.66 13.11
CA SER A 34 -9.12 -3.00 13.50
C SER A 34 -9.85 -1.80 14.08
N THR A 35 -9.19 -1.02 14.95
CA THR A 35 -9.78 0.19 15.55
C THR A 35 -10.11 1.22 14.47
N TYR A 36 -9.17 1.48 13.55
CA TYR A 36 -9.39 2.38 12.42
C TYR A 36 -10.54 1.90 11.52
N THR A 37 -10.62 0.61 11.24
CA THR A 37 -11.70 0.01 10.44
C THR A 37 -13.06 0.21 11.09
N ILE A 38 -13.18 -0.05 12.40
CA ILE A 38 -14.43 0.15 13.14
C ILE A 38 -14.85 1.62 13.11
N ILE A 39 -13.91 2.55 13.34
CA ILE A 39 -14.17 3.99 13.27
C ILE A 39 -14.71 4.36 11.87
N LEU A 40 -14.08 3.88 10.80
CA LEU A 40 -14.53 4.15 9.44
C LEU A 40 -15.91 3.58 9.13
N VAL A 41 -16.24 2.38 9.62
CA VAL A 41 -17.57 1.79 9.47
C VAL A 41 -18.61 2.67 10.18
N VAL A 42 -18.34 3.11 11.41
CA VAL A 42 -19.24 4.01 12.14
C VAL A 42 -19.42 5.33 11.38
N VAL A 43 -18.32 5.94 10.92
CA VAL A 43 -18.37 7.17 10.13
C VAL A 43 -19.17 6.97 8.83
N TYR A 44 -18.97 5.85 8.13
CA TYR A 44 -19.73 5.51 6.93
C TYR A 44 -21.23 5.46 7.19
N VAL A 45 -21.64 4.76 8.26
CA VAL A 45 -23.05 4.60 8.63
C VAL A 45 -23.67 5.94 9.02
N VAL A 46 -22.96 6.76 9.80
CA VAL A 46 -23.43 8.10 10.18
C VAL A 46 -23.57 8.99 8.95
N LEU A 47 -22.58 9.02 8.04
CA LEU A 47 -22.65 9.80 6.81
C LEU A 47 -23.75 9.30 5.87
N GLY A 48 -23.94 7.99 5.75
CA GLY A 48 -25.01 7.39 4.96
C GLY A 48 -26.40 7.73 5.51
N ALA A 49 -26.57 7.67 6.83
CA ALA A 49 -27.85 7.95 7.48
C ALA A 49 -28.21 9.45 7.53
N VAL A 50 -27.22 10.35 7.62
CA VAL A 50 -27.46 11.80 7.75
C VAL A 50 -27.47 12.51 6.38
N LEU A 51 -26.66 12.04 5.42
CA LEU A 51 -26.43 12.74 4.14
C LEU A 51 -26.90 11.94 2.92
N ASP A 52 -27.60 10.80 3.09
CA ASP A 52 -28.00 9.85 2.03
C ASP A 52 -26.85 9.43 1.10
N GLY A 53 -25.60 9.64 1.51
CA GLY A 53 -24.43 9.54 0.65
C GLY A 53 -23.85 8.11 0.53
N TRP A 54 -24.72 7.10 0.51
CA TRP A 54 -24.32 5.69 0.41
C TRP A 54 -23.41 5.40 -0.78
N HIS A 55 -23.59 6.13 -1.89
CA HIS A 55 -22.97 5.86 -3.18
C HIS A 55 -21.61 6.55 -3.43
N PRO A 56 -21.32 7.76 -2.92
CA PRO A 56 -19.97 8.33 -3.01
C PRO A 56 -19.07 8.00 -1.81
N TRP A 57 -19.62 7.79 -0.61
CA TRP A 57 -18.79 7.72 0.60
C TRP A 57 -18.08 6.40 0.82
N TRP A 58 -18.38 5.33 0.08
CA TRP A 58 -17.68 4.05 0.22
C TRP A 58 -16.19 4.13 -0.12
N LEU A 59 -15.75 5.19 -0.81
CA LEU A 59 -14.34 5.48 -1.09
C LEU A 59 -13.49 5.54 0.19
N ILE A 60 -14.09 5.86 1.35
CA ILE A 60 -13.38 5.83 2.63
C ILE A 60 -12.90 4.43 3.00
N PHE A 61 -13.53 3.36 2.51
CA PHE A 61 -13.03 2.00 2.75
C PHE A 61 -11.70 1.74 2.02
N LEU A 62 -11.41 2.46 0.93
CA LEU A 62 -10.13 2.37 0.24
C LEU A 62 -8.98 2.96 1.08
N THR A 63 -9.26 3.76 2.11
CA THR A 63 -8.22 4.25 3.02
C THR A 63 -7.78 3.19 4.03
N ILE A 64 -8.58 2.14 4.27
CA ILE A 64 -8.22 1.02 5.15
C ILE A 64 -6.93 0.32 4.68
N PRO A 65 -6.82 -0.17 3.43
CA PRO A 65 -5.60 -0.82 2.97
C PRO A 65 -4.41 0.13 2.94
N ILE A 66 -4.61 1.42 2.62
CA ILE A 66 -3.55 2.44 2.67
C ILE A 66 -3.03 2.61 4.10
N TYR A 67 -3.93 2.74 5.07
CA TYR A 67 -3.59 2.88 6.48
C TYR A 67 -2.85 1.63 6.98
N ALA A 68 -3.31 0.43 6.61
CA ALA A 68 -2.66 -0.83 6.97
C ALA A 68 -1.22 -0.91 6.42
N SER A 69 -1.01 -0.53 5.15
CA SER A 69 0.33 -0.48 4.55
C SER A 69 1.21 0.63 5.14
N LEU A 70 0.63 1.78 5.51
CA LEU A 70 1.34 2.87 6.17
C LEU A 70 1.86 2.48 7.55
N ILE A 71 1.00 1.88 8.37
CA ILE A 71 1.38 1.39 9.71
C ILE A 71 2.46 0.32 9.59
N GLU A 72 2.39 -0.55 8.59
CA GLU A 72 3.45 -1.53 8.32
C GLU A 72 4.79 -0.87 7.93
N ALA A 73 4.76 0.15 7.08
CA ALA A 73 5.96 0.89 6.70
C ALA A 73 6.60 1.62 7.89
N ILE A 74 5.79 2.24 8.76
CA ILE A 74 6.23 2.94 9.97
C ILE A 74 6.81 1.95 10.98
N LEU A 75 6.08 0.87 11.30
CA LEU A 75 6.51 -0.13 12.27
C LEU A 75 7.79 -0.85 11.85
N ARG A 76 7.96 -1.09 10.54
CA ARG A 76 9.17 -1.72 9.98
C ARG A 76 10.29 -0.74 9.65
N LYS A 77 10.08 0.57 9.86
CA LYS A 77 11.02 1.67 9.49
C LYS A 77 11.60 1.54 8.09
N ARG A 78 10.83 0.99 7.15
CA ARG A 78 11.25 0.75 5.78
C ARG A 78 10.18 1.29 4.83
N PRO A 79 10.38 2.51 4.29
CA PRO A 79 9.39 3.13 3.42
C PRO A 79 9.17 2.37 2.11
N GLY A 80 10.10 1.50 1.70
CA GLY A 80 9.98 0.66 0.52
C GLY A 80 8.98 -0.51 0.62
N LEU A 81 8.34 -0.70 1.79
CA LEU A 81 7.25 -1.66 2.00
C LEU A 81 5.87 -1.04 1.81
N PHE A 82 5.80 0.27 1.57
CA PHE A 82 4.54 0.93 1.28
C PHE A 82 3.95 0.36 -0.01
N SER A 83 2.73 -0.19 0.07
CA SER A 83 2.02 -0.76 -1.07
C SER A 83 1.59 0.36 -2.02
N ILE A 84 2.48 0.72 -2.95
CA ILE A 84 2.21 1.74 -3.97
C ILE A 84 1.01 1.35 -4.85
N GLU A 85 0.72 0.05 -4.93
CA GLU A 85 -0.45 -0.52 -5.58
C GLU A 85 -1.75 -0.01 -4.95
N MET A 86 -1.85 -0.06 -3.62
CA MET A 86 -3.05 0.37 -2.89
C MET A 86 -3.26 1.88 -3.04
N LEU A 87 -2.18 2.66 -3.03
CA LEU A 87 -2.25 4.09 -3.28
C LEU A 87 -2.70 4.38 -4.72
N ALA A 88 -2.10 3.73 -5.72
CA ALA A 88 -2.44 3.93 -7.12
C ALA A 88 -3.91 3.60 -7.41
N VAL A 89 -4.43 2.50 -6.87
CA VAL A 89 -5.85 2.14 -6.99
C VAL A 89 -6.75 3.19 -6.33
N SER A 90 -6.42 3.63 -5.11
CA SER A 90 -7.23 4.62 -4.39
C SER A 90 -7.30 5.96 -5.13
N VAL A 91 -6.17 6.40 -5.70
CA VAL A 91 -6.08 7.64 -6.49
C VAL A 91 -6.84 7.48 -7.81
N TYR A 92 -6.68 6.34 -8.50
CA TYR A 92 -7.40 6.05 -9.73
C TYR A 92 -8.92 6.10 -9.53
N VAL A 93 -9.43 5.42 -8.50
CA VAL A 93 -10.87 5.40 -8.21
C VAL A 93 -11.35 6.80 -7.83
N THR A 94 -10.64 7.51 -6.94
CA THR A 94 -11.03 8.87 -6.52
C THR A 94 -11.08 9.83 -7.72
N LEU A 95 -10.06 9.82 -8.58
CA LEU A 95 -10.02 10.66 -9.78
C LEU A 95 -11.09 10.25 -10.81
N GLY A 96 -11.33 8.94 -10.97
CA GLY A 96 -12.40 8.43 -11.83
C GLY A 96 -13.78 8.90 -11.40
N PHE A 97 -14.05 8.94 -10.09
CA PHE A 97 -15.27 9.52 -9.53
C PHE A 97 -15.36 11.04 -9.70
N LEU A 98 -14.29 11.78 -9.41
CA LEU A 98 -14.31 13.24 -9.48
C LEU A 98 -14.42 13.77 -10.91
N THR A 99 -13.75 13.12 -11.85
CA THR A 99 -13.67 13.60 -13.24
C THR A 99 -14.67 12.93 -14.17
N GLY A 100 -15.28 11.81 -13.74
CA GLY A 100 -16.11 10.95 -14.59
C GLY A 100 -15.35 10.28 -15.74
N LYS A 101 -14.05 10.56 -15.88
CA LYS A 101 -13.20 10.13 -16.99
C LYS A 101 -12.34 8.95 -16.55
N TRP A 102 -12.89 7.76 -16.65
CA TRP A 102 -12.19 6.51 -16.33
C TRP A 102 -11.09 6.16 -17.34
N HIS A 103 -11.32 6.53 -18.61
CA HIS A 103 -10.52 6.14 -19.76
C HIS A 103 -9.20 6.89 -19.97
N PRO A 104 -8.97 8.11 -19.45
CA PRO A 104 -7.62 8.70 -19.39
C PRO A 104 -6.92 8.43 -18.05
N THR A 105 -7.66 8.15 -16.99
CA THR A 105 -7.12 8.07 -15.62
C THR A 105 -6.37 6.76 -15.34
N TRP A 106 -6.56 5.70 -16.15
CA TRP A 106 -5.85 4.42 -15.99
C TRP A 106 -4.33 4.54 -16.10
N VAL A 107 -3.82 5.63 -16.69
CA VAL A 107 -2.38 5.95 -16.74
C VAL A 107 -1.78 5.99 -15.33
N VAL A 108 -2.56 6.33 -14.29
CA VAL A 108 -2.12 6.29 -12.88
C VAL A 108 -1.70 4.88 -12.45
N LEU A 109 -2.31 3.82 -13.01
CA LEU A 109 -1.93 2.44 -12.69
C LEU A 109 -0.54 2.08 -13.24
N LEU A 110 -0.04 2.79 -14.27
CA LEU A 110 1.32 2.61 -14.78
C LEU A 110 2.40 3.07 -13.80
N VAL A 111 2.05 3.81 -12.74
CA VAL A 111 2.98 4.13 -11.65
C VAL A 111 3.53 2.86 -10.99
N ILE A 112 2.73 1.78 -10.93
CA ILE A 112 3.14 0.52 -10.31
C ILE A 112 4.35 -0.12 -11.05
N PRO A 113 4.27 -0.43 -12.36
CA PRO A 113 5.40 -1.01 -13.08
C PRO A 113 6.59 -0.05 -13.19
N VAL A 114 6.35 1.26 -13.37
CA VAL A 114 7.44 2.26 -13.45
C VAL A 114 8.22 2.33 -12.14
N TYR A 115 7.51 2.36 -11.01
CA TYR A 115 8.14 2.39 -9.70
C TYR A 115 8.97 1.12 -9.44
N ARG A 116 8.42 -0.06 -9.77
CA ARG A 116 9.12 -1.34 -9.61
C ARG A 116 10.38 -1.41 -10.49
N SER A 117 10.27 -0.99 -11.76
CA SER A 117 11.40 -0.93 -12.69
C SER A 117 12.49 0.05 -12.23
N THR A 118 12.10 1.19 -11.67
CA THR A 118 13.05 2.16 -11.13
C THR A 118 13.79 1.60 -9.91
N LEU A 119 13.07 0.95 -8.98
CA LEU A 119 13.67 0.31 -7.82
C LEU A 119 14.67 -0.80 -8.20
N SER A 120 14.33 -1.64 -9.18
CA SER A 120 15.24 -2.70 -9.63
C SER A 120 16.51 -2.11 -10.27
N ALA A 121 16.39 -1.06 -11.08
CA ALA A 121 17.54 -0.36 -11.66
C ALA A 121 18.46 0.26 -10.59
N PHE A 122 17.91 0.98 -9.60
CA PHE A 122 18.71 1.56 -8.52
C PHE A 122 19.42 0.51 -7.66
N ARG A 123 18.75 -0.62 -7.36
CA ARG A 123 19.35 -1.72 -6.60
C ARG A 123 20.48 -2.39 -7.37
N LYS A 124 20.30 -2.59 -8.67
CA LYS A 124 21.35 -3.15 -9.55
C LYS A 124 22.59 -2.25 -9.58
N ILE A 125 22.41 -0.94 -9.71
CA ILE A 125 23.52 0.03 -9.69
C ILE A 125 24.25 0.01 -8.34
N LYS A 126 23.51 -0.03 -7.23
CA LYS A 126 24.11 -0.09 -5.89
C LYS A 126 24.89 -1.39 -5.67
N TYR A 127 24.36 -2.53 -6.11
CA TYR A 127 25.01 -3.83 -5.98
C TYR A 127 26.34 -3.90 -6.74
N ILE A 128 26.39 -3.36 -7.97
CA ILE A 128 27.64 -3.31 -8.76
C ILE A 128 28.68 -2.46 -8.02
N ARG A 129 28.31 -1.28 -7.52
CA ARG A 129 29.23 -0.37 -6.81
C ARG A 129 29.79 -0.94 -5.49
N GLU A 130 29.11 -1.90 -4.88
CA GLU A 130 29.52 -2.49 -3.59
C GLU A 130 30.36 -3.76 -3.76
N ASN A 131 30.40 -4.35 -4.98
CA ASN A 131 31.20 -5.53 -5.32
C ASN A 131 32.42 -5.23 -6.22
N ASP A 132 32.60 -3.98 -6.66
CA ASP A 132 33.83 -3.44 -7.28
C ASP A 132 34.72 -2.80 -6.20
#